data_AF-A0A812SV24-F1
#
_entry.id   AF-A0A812SV24-F1
#
_cell.length_a   1.000
_cell.length_b   1.000
_cell.length_c   1.000
_cell.angle_alpha   90.00
_cell.angle_beta   90.00
_cell.angle_gamma   90.00
#
_symmetry.space_group_name_H-M   'P 1'
#
loop_
_entity.id
_entity.type
_entity.pdbx_description
1 polymer ?
#
loop_
_entity_poly.entity_id
_entity_poly.type
_entity_poly.pdbx_seq_one_letter_code
_entity_poly.pdbx_strand_id
1 'polypeptide(L)'
;FIKHTAQIAKAYKEQRTVRCFRGLTLPSYLLSSRQEFVEFTLAVFLFVMLTMEPFLHCLNVDDRFVTNCCEHGEFYCTLSDNYDRISTLPMLLYFVLAADLIHLNIHLSSFVVICTSLWWEFVLYLGALVFLATAFASAIACLPQTGLDDSVQLRDFYNWPSAFQSLLSMSLNMYSGNNFEEISVATEVPLKWWIIGFGACWHVFLTNLMIAHFCESQLRAEFERI
;
A
#
# COMPACT_ATOMS: atom_id res chain seq x y z
N PHE A 1 6.64 17.33 16.90
CA PHE A 1 6.24 18.72 16.52
C PHE A 1 7.21 19.83 16.95
N ILE A 2 7.51 20.06 18.24
CA ILE A 2 8.39 21.19 18.67
C ILE A 2 9.84 21.04 18.16
N LYS A 3 10.36 19.81 18.15
CA LYS A 3 11.69 19.51 17.61
C LYS A 3 11.78 19.78 16.11
N HIS A 4 10.78 19.33 15.35
CA HIS A 4 10.67 19.55 13.90
C HIS A 4 10.46 21.02 13.53
N THR A 5 9.61 21.76 14.24
CA THR A 5 9.41 23.20 13.98
C THR A 5 10.66 24.02 14.26
N ALA A 6 11.42 23.69 15.32
CA ALA A 6 12.71 24.32 15.59
C ALA A 6 13.78 23.97 14.53
N GLN A 7 13.79 22.72 14.04
CA GLN A 7 14.70 22.28 12.98
C GLN A 7 14.33 22.86 11.61
N ILE A 8 13.03 22.99 11.29
CA ILE A 8 12.53 23.69 10.10
C ILE A 8 12.93 25.16 10.15
N ALA A 9 12.71 25.84 11.28
CA ALA A 9 13.08 27.24 11.45
C ALA A 9 14.60 27.46 11.33
N LYS A 10 15.41 26.53 11.85
CA LYS A 10 16.87 26.56 11.71
C LYS A 10 17.33 26.27 10.27
N ALA A 11 16.72 25.30 9.59
CA ALA A 11 17.02 24.96 8.19
C ALA A 11 16.59 26.07 7.21
N TYR A 12 15.50 26.78 7.51
CA TYR A 12 15.07 27.97 6.76
C TYR A 12 16.05 29.14 6.93
N LYS A 13 16.62 29.29 8.13
CA LYS A 13 17.64 30.30 8.44
C LYS A 13 18.99 30.02 7.79
N GLU A 14 19.33 28.74 7.55
CA GLU A 14 20.60 28.30 6.97
C GLU A 14 20.54 28.10 5.44
N GLN A 15 19.43 28.46 4.76
CA GLN A 15 19.23 28.35 3.30
C GLN A 15 19.50 26.96 2.68
N ARG A 16 19.53 25.88 3.46
CA ARG A 16 19.62 24.49 2.96
C ARG A 16 18.24 23.95 2.61
N THR A 17 17.64 24.54 1.57
CA THR A 17 16.32 24.13 1.08
C THR A 17 16.42 23.62 -0.35
N VAL A 18 15.85 22.44 -0.61
CA VAL A 18 15.78 21.87 -1.95
C VAL A 18 14.42 22.25 -2.51
N ARG A 19 14.38 22.92 -3.65
CA ARG A 19 13.12 23.21 -4.35
C ARG A 19 12.62 21.91 -4.96
N CYS A 20 11.52 21.38 -4.44
CA CYS A 20 10.77 20.33 -5.12
C CYS A 20 9.63 20.95 -5.94
N PHE A 21 9.13 20.18 -6.92
CA PHE A 21 8.30 20.65 -8.02
C PHE A 21 7.04 21.42 -7.55
N ARG A 22 6.75 22.54 -8.22
CA ARG A 22 5.58 23.42 -8.01
C ARG A 22 5.55 24.23 -6.70
N GLY A 23 6.70 24.76 -6.27
CA GLY A 23 6.76 25.91 -5.34
C GLY A 23 6.85 25.58 -3.85
N LEU A 24 6.93 24.29 -3.48
CA LEU A 24 7.14 23.85 -2.11
C LEU A 24 8.64 23.67 -1.84
N THR A 25 9.19 24.54 -1.00
CA THR A 25 10.58 24.43 -0.51
C THR A 25 10.61 23.44 0.64
N LEU A 26 11.13 22.24 0.38
CA LEU A 26 11.29 21.20 1.40
C LEU A 26 12.74 21.19 1.89
N PRO A 27 12.98 21.20 3.21
CA PRO A 27 14.33 21.20 3.75
C PRO A 27 15.03 19.85 3.48
N SER A 28 16.30 19.89 3.11
CA SER A 28 17.08 18.73 2.63
C SER A 28 17.24 17.60 3.66
N TYR A 29 17.06 17.89 4.94
CA TYR A 29 17.19 16.89 6.01
C TYR A 29 16.07 15.83 5.95
N LEU A 30 14.87 16.19 5.47
CA LEU A 30 13.73 15.29 5.33
C LEU A 30 13.97 14.15 4.34
N LEU A 31 14.89 14.34 3.39
CA LEU A 31 15.27 13.32 2.39
C LEU A 31 16.44 12.44 2.88
N SER A 32 17.11 12.82 3.96
CA SER A 32 18.31 12.12 4.43
C SER A 32 18.02 11.01 5.44
N SER A 33 16.87 11.03 6.12
CA SER A 33 16.47 10.01 7.09
C SER A 33 15.04 9.54 6.83
N ARG A 34 14.84 8.23 6.60
CA ARG A 34 13.50 7.63 6.40
C ARG A 34 12.56 7.92 7.58
N GLN A 35 13.09 7.96 8.80
CA GLN A 35 12.31 8.20 10.00
C GLN A 35 11.71 9.61 10.05
N GLU A 36 12.52 10.62 9.70
CA GLU A 36 12.06 12.02 9.69
C GLU A 36 11.04 12.27 8.58
N PHE A 37 11.13 11.54 7.46
CA PHE A 37 10.12 11.56 6.40
C PHE A 37 8.77 10.99 6.85
N VAL A 38 8.76 9.84 7.54
CA VAL A 38 7.51 9.22 8.04
C VAL A 38 6.87 10.08 9.12
N GLU A 39 7.65 10.63 10.06
CA GLU A 39 7.13 11.52 11.11
C GLU A 39 6.54 12.81 10.51
N PHE A 40 7.21 13.42 9.53
CA PHE A 40 6.70 14.60 8.83
C PHE A 40 5.42 14.28 8.04
N THR A 41 5.39 13.15 7.34
CA THR A 41 4.21 12.70 6.59
C THR A 41 3.02 12.50 7.52
N LEU A 42 3.22 11.82 8.65
CA LEU A 42 2.20 11.65 9.69
C LEU A 42 1.72 13.01 10.22
N ALA A 43 2.63 13.94 10.49
CA ALA A 43 2.30 15.29 10.95
C ALA A 43 1.45 16.07 9.94
N VAL A 44 1.74 15.95 8.64
CA VAL A 44 0.93 16.55 7.57
C VAL A 44 -0.46 15.92 7.51
N PHE A 45 -0.57 14.59 7.58
CA PHE A 45 -1.87 13.91 7.62
C PHE A 45 -2.69 14.34 8.84
N LEU A 46 -2.09 14.38 10.03
CA LEU A 46 -2.77 14.86 11.24
C LEU A 46 -3.19 16.32 11.13
N PHE A 47 -2.38 17.17 10.49
CA PHE A 47 -2.73 18.57 10.27
C PHE A 47 -3.90 18.73 9.28
N VAL A 48 -3.90 17.98 8.18
CA VAL A 48 -5.01 17.97 7.22
C VAL A 48 -6.30 17.48 7.88
N MET A 49 -6.21 16.41 8.68
CA MET A 49 -7.33 15.89 9.47
C MET A 49 -7.86 16.95 10.44
N LEU A 50 -6.98 17.65 11.15
CA LEU A 50 -7.35 18.74 12.06
C LEU A 50 -8.10 19.87 11.34
N THR A 51 -7.68 20.27 10.13
CA THR A 51 -8.37 21.34 9.36
C THR A 51 -9.74 20.91 8.82
N MET A 52 -9.96 19.60 8.70
CA MET A 52 -11.20 19.00 8.21
C MET A 52 -12.14 18.59 9.36
N GLU A 53 -11.74 18.77 10.62
CA GLU A 53 -12.59 18.43 11.76
C GLU A 53 -13.82 19.34 11.80
N PRO A 54 -15.05 18.78 11.74
CA PRO A 54 -16.28 19.56 11.71
C PRO A 54 -16.48 20.37 13.00
N PHE A 55 -15.94 19.87 14.12
CA PHE A 55 -16.01 20.55 15.42
C PHE A 55 -15.39 21.95 15.40
N LEU A 56 -14.23 22.13 14.74
CA LEU A 56 -13.54 23.43 14.67
C LEU A 56 -14.32 24.46 13.84
N HIS A 57 -15.03 24.01 12.80
CA HIS A 57 -15.83 24.89 11.95
C HIS A 57 -17.18 25.26 12.56
N CYS A 58 -17.80 24.36 13.33
CA CYS A 58 -19.07 24.65 14.00
C CYS A 58 -18.91 25.44 15.32
N LEU A 59 -17.69 25.53 15.87
CA LEU A 59 -17.39 26.24 17.13
C LEU A 59 -17.66 27.75 17.07
N ASN A 60 -17.68 28.33 15.86
CA ASN A 60 -17.92 29.75 15.65
C ASN A 60 -19.41 30.10 15.48
N VAL A 61 -20.31 29.10 15.39
CA VAL A 61 -21.71 29.31 14.94
C VAL A 61 -22.74 28.82 15.95
N ASP A 62 -22.47 27.76 16.71
CA ASP A 62 -23.42 27.21 17.69
C ASP A 62 -22.77 26.93 19.06
N ASP A 63 -23.38 27.41 20.14
CA ASP A 63 -22.99 27.13 21.55
C ASP A 63 -23.28 25.67 21.97
N ARG A 64 -23.83 24.86 21.04
CA ARG A 64 -24.06 23.43 21.25
C ARG A 64 -22.75 22.68 21.04
N PHE A 65 -21.92 22.67 22.07
CA PHE A 65 -20.78 21.78 22.17
C PHE A 65 -21.21 20.36 21.78
N VAL A 66 -20.55 19.75 20.79
CA VAL A 66 -20.79 18.39 20.29
C VAL A 66 -21.99 18.25 19.31
N THR A 67 -22.04 19.06 18.26
CA THR A 67 -22.88 18.77 17.08
C THR A 67 -22.00 18.40 15.88
N ASN A 68 -22.28 17.24 15.27
CA ASN A 68 -21.50 16.71 14.14
C ASN A 68 -21.83 17.39 12.81
N CYS A 69 -22.98 18.08 12.72
CA CYS A 69 -23.42 18.81 11.54
C CYS A 69 -24.04 20.14 11.93
N CYS A 70 -23.54 21.22 11.34
CA CYS A 70 -24.10 22.57 11.41
C CYS A 70 -24.43 23.06 9.98
N GLU A 71 -25.31 24.06 9.84
CA GLU A 71 -25.77 24.59 8.55
C GLU A 71 -24.61 25.13 7.68
N HIS A 72 -23.56 25.69 8.30
CA HIS A 72 -22.33 26.11 7.61
C HIS A 72 -21.35 24.96 7.33
N GLY A 73 -21.59 23.78 7.90
CA GLY A 73 -20.74 22.59 7.82
C GLY A 73 -21.28 21.48 6.91
N GLU A 74 -22.38 21.71 6.18
CA GLU A 74 -23.08 20.69 5.39
C GLU A 74 -22.16 20.02 4.34
N PHE A 75 -21.25 20.79 3.76
CA PHE A 75 -20.18 20.29 2.87
C PHE A 75 -19.29 19.24 3.56
N TYR A 76 -18.92 19.48 4.83
CA TYR A 76 -18.06 18.60 5.61
C TYR A 76 -18.80 17.36 6.13
N CYS A 77 -20.12 17.42 6.33
CA CYS A 77 -20.94 16.25 6.68
C CYS A 77 -21.01 15.22 5.54
N THR A 78 -21.11 15.67 4.28
CA THR A 78 -21.00 14.76 3.13
C THR A 78 -19.58 14.21 2.93
N LEU A 79 -18.57 14.90 3.48
CA LEU A 79 -17.17 14.49 3.43
C LEU A 79 -16.80 13.48 4.54
N SER A 80 -17.70 13.22 5.50
CA SER A 80 -17.48 12.28 6.61
C SER A 80 -17.08 10.88 6.14
N ASP A 81 -17.74 10.36 5.09
CA ASP A 81 -17.44 9.03 4.55
C ASP A 81 -16.01 8.94 3.97
N ASN A 82 -15.52 10.02 3.38
CA ASN A 82 -14.16 10.08 2.86
C ASN A 82 -13.14 10.36 3.96
N TYR A 83 -13.50 11.16 4.96
CA TYR A 83 -12.69 11.42 6.15
C TYR A 83 -12.42 10.13 6.92
N ASP A 84 -13.43 9.29 7.16
CA ASP A 84 -13.28 8.02 7.85
C ASP A 84 -12.32 7.08 7.12
N ARG A 85 -12.42 7.01 5.78
CA ARG A 85 -11.48 6.24 4.95
C ARG A 85 -10.06 6.78 5.04
N ILE A 86 -9.90 8.10 4.95
CA ILE A 86 -8.59 8.77 5.01
C ILE A 86 -7.97 8.66 6.41
N SER A 87 -8.79 8.61 7.47
CA SER A 87 -8.35 8.52 8.86
C SER A 87 -7.62 7.22 9.21
N THR A 88 -7.86 6.16 8.44
CA THR A 88 -7.18 4.87 8.63
C THR A 88 -5.68 4.94 8.32
N LEU A 89 -5.28 5.79 7.37
CA LEU A 89 -3.89 5.95 6.95
C LEU A 89 -2.98 6.50 8.06
N PRO A 90 -3.27 7.65 8.72
CA PRO A 90 -2.44 8.14 9.80
C PRO A 90 -2.38 7.19 11.00
N MET A 91 -3.46 6.45 11.30
CA MET A 91 -3.41 5.41 12.33
C MET A 91 -2.43 4.29 11.98
N LEU A 92 -2.46 3.81 10.73
CA LEU A 92 -1.49 2.80 10.25
C LEU A 92 -0.06 3.33 10.29
N LEU A 93 0.17 4.55 9.82
CA LEU A 93 1.48 5.24 9.88
C LEU A 93 1.98 5.39 11.33
N TYR A 94 1.09 5.69 12.27
CA TYR A 94 1.43 5.76 13.69
C TYR A 94 1.90 4.41 14.23
N PHE A 95 1.21 3.32 13.88
CA PHE A 95 1.64 1.96 14.26
C PHE A 95 2.97 1.56 13.64
N VAL A 96 3.25 1.94 12.39
CA VAL A 96 4.56 1.72 11.75
C VAL A 96 5.66 2.47 12.51
N LEU A 97 5.40 3.72 12.87
CA LEU A 97 6.35 4.53 13.64
C LEU A 97 6.56 4.00 15.07
N ALA A 98 5.52 3.41 15.67
CA ALA A 98 5.62 2.69 16.93
C ALA A 98 6.41 1.37 16.80
N ALA A 99 6.32 0.69 15.66
CA ALA A 99 7.13 -0.49 15.38
C ALA A 99 8.63 -0.15 15.29
N ASP A 100 8.98 1.04 14.79
CA ASP A 100 10.37 1.50 14.79
C ASP A 100 10.92 1.72 16.22
N LEU A 101 10.07 2.01 17.21
CA LEU A 101 10.47 2.08 18.63
C LEU A 101 10.91 0.71 19.19
N ILE A 102 10.54 -0.40 18.55
CA ILE A 102 10.90 -1.76 18.98
C ILE A 102 12.42 -2.00 18.84
N HIS A 103 13.13 -1.21 18.04
CA HIS A 103 14.60 -1.24 17.94
C HIS A 103 15.34 -0.97 19.26
N LEU A 104 14.64 -0.51 20.31
CA LEU A 104 15.19 -0.38 21.66
C LEU A 104 15.57 -1.73 22.29
N ASN A 105 15.04 -2.85 21.79
CA ASN A 105 15.45 -4.18 22.19
C ASN A 105 16.53 -4.72 21.25
N ILE A 106 17.72 -5.00 21.79
CA ILE A 106 18.91 -5.48 21.07
C ILE A 106 18.60 -6.76 20.26
N HIS A 107 17.80 -7.69 20.80
CA HIS A 107 17.46 -8.93 20.11
C HIS A 107 16.51 -8.73 18.92
N LEU A 108 15.61 -7.75 19.02
CA LEU A 108 14.66 -7.43 17.93
C LEU A 108 15.34 -6.57 16.86
N SER A 109 16.30 -5.73 17.23
CA SER A 109 17.05 -4.87 16.32
C SER A 109 17.81 -5.67 15.26
N SER A 110 18.49 -6.76 15.62
CA SER A 110 19.20 -7.61 14.64
C SER A 110 18.25 -8.29 13.64
N PHE A 111 17.03 -8.65 14.07
CA PHE A 111 16.02 -9.22 13.17
C PHE A 111 15.47 -8.18 12.20
N VAL A 112 15.15 -6.97 12.70
CA VAL A 112 14.62 -5.91 11.84
C VAL A 112 15.64 -5.44 10.81
N VAL A 113 16.93 -5.41 11.15
CA VAL A 113 18.00 -5.11 10.17
C VAL A 113 17.99 -6.13 9.01
N ILE A 114 17.87 -7.42 9.32
CA ILE A 114 17.78 -8.49 8.30
C ILE A 114 16.51 -8.33 7.45
N CYS A 115 15.36 -8.07 8.08
CA CYS A 115 14.12 -7.81 7.34
C CYS A 115 14.22 -6.58 6.44
N THR A 116 14.90 -5.53 6.89
CA THR A 116 15.08 -4.29 6.14
C THR A 116 16.02 -4.48 4.95
N SER A 117 17.09 -5.27 5.10
CA SER A 117 17.98 -5.60 3.98
C SER A 117 17.28 -6.43 2.91
N LEU A 118 16.39 -7.34 3.30
CA LEU A 118 15.62 -8.20 2.39
C LEU A 118 14.39 -7.50 1.78
N TRP A 119 14.01 -6.35 2.32
CA TRP A 119 12.81 -5.62 1.88
C TRP A 119 12.84 -5.25 0.40
N TRP A 120 14.00 -4.85 -0.13
CA TRP A 120 14.11 -4.47 -1.53
C TRP A 120 13.91 -5.64 -2.48
N GLU A 121 14.44 -6.82 -2.13
CA GLU A 121 14.24 -8.06 -2.89
C GLU A 121 12.76 -8.44 -2.90
N PHE A 122 12.08 -8.34 -1.75
CA PHE A 122 10.65 -8.58 -1.63
C PHE A 122 9.80 -7.61 -2.47
N VAL A 123 10.14 -6.32 -2.47
CA VAL A 123 9.43 -5.31 -3.28
C VAL A 123 9.60 -5.59 -4.77
N LEU A 124 10.79 -5.96 -5.22
CA LEU A 124 11.03 -6.36 -6.62
C LEU A 124 10.19 -7.57 -7.01
N TYR A 125 10.08 -8.55 -6.11
CA TYR A 125 9.24 -9.73 -6.31
C TYR A 125 7.75 -9.37 -6.42
N LEU A 126 7.24 -8.52 -5.53
CA LEU A 126 5.88 -8.00 -5.59
C LEU A 126 5.64 -7.19 -6.87
N GLY A 127 6.65 -6.44 -7.33
CA GLY A 127 6.61 -5.73 -8.61
C GLY A 127 6.47 -6.69 -9.79
N ALA A 128 7.23 -7.79 -9.79
CA ALA A 128 7.14 -8.83 -10.81
C ALA A 128 5.78 -9.54 -10.81
N LEU A 129 5.22 -9.82 -9.63
CA LEU A 129 3.84 -10.32 -9.47
C LEU A 129 2.82 -9.39 -10.13
N VAL A 130 2.85 -8.11 -9.78
CA VAL A 130 1.91 -7.12 -10.34
C VAL A 130 2.10 -7.01 -11.85
N PHE A 131 3.32 -6.98 -12.34
CA PHE A 131 3.61 -6.96 -13.78
C PHE A 131 3.07 -8.20 -14.49
N LEU A 132 3.29 -9.40 -13.95
CA LEU A 132 2.79 -10.65 -14.51
C LEU A 132 1.25 -10.69 -14.47
N ALA A 133 0.66 -10.34 -13.34
CA ALA A 133 -0.79 -10.33 -13.16
C ALA A 133 -1.46 -9.30 -14.10
N THR A 134 -0.87 -8.12 -14.30
CA THR A 134 -1.39 -7.12 -15.25
C THR A 134 -1.26 -7.57 -16.70
N ALA A 135 -0.14 -8.20 -17.07
CA ALA A 135 0.06 -8.77 -18.42
C ALA A 135 -0.97 -9.87 -18.72
N PHE A 136 -1.15 -10.83 -17.79
CA PHE A 136 -2.15 -11.90 -17.95
C PHE A 136 -3.59 -11.37 -17.88
N ALA A 137 -3.88 -10.40 -17.02
CA ALA A 137 -5.19 -9.73 -16.98
C ALA A 137 -5.52 -9.06 -18.32
N SER A 138 -4.54 -8.42 -18.96
CA SER A 138 -4.74 -7.81 -20.29
C SER A 138 -4.97 -8.85 -21.38
N ALA A 139 -4.27 -10.00 -21.32
CA ALA A 139 -4.48 -11.09 -22.26
C ALA A 139 -5.88 -11.70 -22.09
N ILE A 140 -6.32 -11.94 -20.84
CA ILE A 140 -7.65 -12.48 -20.53
C ILE A 140 -8.77 -11.53 -20.96
N ALA A 141 -8.60 -10.22 -20.75
CA ALA A 141 -9.58 -9.21 -21.15
C ALA A 141 -9.82 -9.15 -22.68
N CYS A 142 -8.87 -9.62 -23.48
CA CYS A 142 -8.99 -9.68 -24.94
C CYS A 142 -9.71 -10.94 -25.46
N LEU A 143 -9.98 -11.94 -24.60
CA LEU A 143 -10.69 -13.14 -25.02
C LEU A 143 -12.17 -12.81 -25.24
N PRO A 144 -12.80 -13.29 -26.33
CA PRO A 144 -14.23 -13.11 -26.54
C PRO A 144 -14.99 -13.88 -25.46
N GLN A 145 -15.68 -13.14 -24.59
CA GLN A 145 -16.49 -13.70 -23.51
C GLN A 145 -17.79 -14.22 -24.12
N THR A 146 -17.87 -15.54 -24.31
CA THR A 146 -19.01 -16.18 -24.99
C THR A 146 -19.97 -16.90 -24.02
N GLY A 147 -19.81 -16.68 -22.71
CA GLY A 147 -20.62 -17.27 -21.64
C GLY A 147 -21.97 -16.58 -21.40
N LEU A 148 -22.91 -17.31 -20.80
CA LEU A 148 -24.19 -16.77 -20.28
C LEU A 148 -23.95 -15.71 -19.18
N ASP A 149 -24.90 -14.77 -19.07
CA ASP A 149 -24.89 -13.54 -18.26
C ASP A 149 -24.61 -13.70 -16.75
N ASP A 150 -24.55 -14.94 -16.22
CA ASP A 150 -24.36 -15.24 -14.79
C ASP A 150 -23.11 -16.09 -14.50
N SER A 151 -22.23 -16.26 -15.49
CA SER A 151 -21.00 -17.06 -15.33
C SER A 151 -19.88 -16.27 -14.63
N VAL A 152 -19.06 -16.95 -13.81
CA VAL A 152 -17.85 -16.38 -13.16
C VAL A 152 -16.93 -15.62 -14.12
N GLN A 153 -16.94 -15.96 -15.41
CA GLN A 153 -16.18 -15.23 -16.44
C GLN A 153 -16.62 -13.76 -16.57
N LEU A 154 -17.92 -13.49 -16.49
CA LEU A 154 -18.47 -12.13 -16.58
C LEU A 154 -18.38 -11.38 -15.23
N ARG A 155 -18.30 -12.09 -14.10
CA ARG A 155 -18.14 -11.45 -12.78
C ARG A 155 -16.68 -11.10 -12.48
N ASP A 156 -15.78 -12.05 -12.68
CA ASP A 156 -14.41 -11.96 -12.19
C ASP A 156 -13.44 -11.50 -13.30
N PHE A 157 -13.77 -11.73 -14.58
CA PHE A 157 -12.87 -11.46 -15.72
C PHE A 157 -13.42 -10.48 -16.77
N TYR A 158 -14.54 -9.79 -16.47
CA TYR A 158 -15.15 -8.83 -17.41
C TYR A 158 -14.30 -7.59 -17.66
N ASN A 159 -13.80 -6.97 -16.58
CA ASN A 159 -12.95 -5.78 -16.68
C ASN A 159 -11.50 -6.10 -16.34
N TRP A 160 -10.57 -5.33 -16.92
CA TRP A 160 -9.15 -5.45 -16.59
C TRP A 160 -8.84 -5.37 -15.08
N PRO A 161 -9.43 -4.44 -14.28
CA PRO A 161 -9.20 -4.38 -12.84
C PRO A 161 -9.75 -5.59 -12.08
N SER A 162 -10.90 -6.14 -12.47
CA SER A 162 -11.48 -7.32 -11.81
C SER A 162 -10.66 -8.56 -12.11
N ALA A 163 -10.22 -8.72 -13.36
CA ALA A 163 -9.33 -9.81 -13.76
C ALA A 163 -8.00 -9.75 -13.00
N PHE A 164 -7.42 -8.55 -12.86
CA PHE A 164 -6.21 -8.32 -12.08
C PHE A 164 -6.38 -8.69 -10.60
N GLN A 165 -7.47 -8.24 -9.97
CA GLN A 165 -7.77 -8.57 -8.56
C GLN A 165 -7.96 -10.08 -8.36
N SER A 166 -8.65 -10.74 -9.28
CA SER A 166 -8.86 -12.20 -9.25
C SER A 166 -7.54 -12.95 -9.38
N LEU A 167 -6.68 -12.59 -10.35
CA LEU A 167 -5.35 -13.19 -10.50
C LEU A 167 -4.46 -12.95 -9.28
N LEU A 168 -4.50 -11.76 -8.67
CA LEU A 168 -3.80 -11.48 -7.42
C LEU A 168 -4.30 -12.38 -6.28
N SER A 169 -5.61 -12.51 -6.11
CA SER A 169 -6.16 -13.38 -5.07
C SER A 169 -5.80 -14.87 -5.30
N MET A 170 -5.70 -15.31 -6.56
CA MET A 170 -5.21 -16.64 -6.92
C MET A 170 -3.72 -16.82 -6.60
N SER A 171 -2.90 -15.80 -6.87
CA SER A 171 -1.46 -15.81 -6.59
C SER A 171 -1.16 -15.90 -5.08
N LEU A 172 -2.02 -15.31 -4.25
CA LEU A 172 -1.94 -15.35 -2.79
C LEU A 172 -2.70 -16.54 -2.18
N ASN A 173 -3.25 -17.44 -3.01
CA ASN A 173 -4.05 -18.60 -2.59
C ASN A 173 -5.28 -18.23 -1.74
N MET A 174 -5.84 -17.05 -1.94
CA MET A 174 -7.05 -16.53 -1.28
C MET A 174 -8.32 -16.69 -2.12
N TYR A 175 -8.18 -17.17 -3.36
CA TYR A 175 -9.31 -17.38 -4.26
C TYR A 175 -10.13 -18.62 -3.83
N SER A 176 -11.45 -18.46 -3.75
CA SER A 176 -12.35 -19.48 -3.21
C SER A 176 -12.35 -20.77 -4.05
N GLY A 177 -12.34 -21.92 -3.37
CA GLY A 177 -12.43 -23.25 -4.00
C GLY A 177 -13.65 -23.42 -4.90
N ASN A 178 -14.79 -22.87 -4.49
CA ASN A 178 -16.04 -22.94 -5.26
C ASN A 178 -15.91 -22.22 -6.62
N ASN A 179 -15.14 -21.14 -6.68
CA ASN A 179 -14.92 -20.42 -7.93
C ASN A 179 -14.02 -21.23 -8.89
N PHE A 180 -13.08 -22.02 -8.37
CA PHE A 180 -12.27 -22.93 -9.20
C PHE A 180 -13.11 -24.07 -9.79
N GLU A 181 -14.05 -24.62 -9.02
CA GLU A 181 -14.96 -25.66 -9.50
C GLU A 181 -15.83 -25.12 -10.66
N GLU A 182 -16.34 -23.89 -10.54
CA GLU A 182 -17.13 -23.25 -11.59
C GLU A 182 -16.31 -22.96 -12.86
N ILE A 183 -15.06 -22.50 -12.71
CA ILE A 183 -14.11 -22.34 -13.83
C ILE A 183 -13.78 -23.70 -14.47
N SER A 184 -13.72 -24.78 -13.69
CA SER A 184 -13.42 -26.12 -14.19
C SER A 184 -14.54 -26.70 -15.07
N VAL A 185 -15.79 -26.28 -14.83
CA VAL A 185 -16.97 -26.69 -15.60
C VAL A 185 -17.18 -25.81 -16.84
N ALA A 186 -16.64 -24.58 -16.85
CA ALA A 186 -16.76 -23.66 -17.99
C ALA A 186 -16.18 -24.23 -19.30
N THR A 187 -16.89 -24.02 -20.41
CA THR A 187 -16.57 -24.62 -21.71
C THR A 187 -15.39 -23.94 -22.43
N GLU A 188 -14.98 -22.76 -21.96
CA GLU A 188 -13.89 -21.99 -22.59
C GLU A 188 -12.51 -22.55 -22.24
N VAL A 189 -12.05 -23.45 -23.12
CA VAL A 189 -10.71 -24.05 -23.10
C VAL A 189 -9.57 -23.01 -22.98
N PRO A 190 -9.56 -21.86 -23.68
CA PRO A 190 -8.40 -20.96 -23.63
C PRO A 190 -8.23 -20.27 -22.26
N LEU A 191 -9.31 -19.92 -21.56
CA LEU A 191 -9.22 -19.31 -20.24
C LEU A 191 -8.54 -20.23 -19.22
N LYS A 192 -8.89 -21.52 -19.23
CA LYS A 192 -8.30 -22.54 -18.36
C LYS A 192 -6.79 -22.63 -18.54
N TRP A 193 -6.33 -22.65 -19.80
CA TRP A 193 -4.90 -22.70 -20.10
C TRP A 193 -4.16 -21.45 -19.63
N TRP A 194 -4.73 -20.26 -19.79
CA TRP A 194 -4.14 -19.02 -19.30
C TRP A 194 -4.02 -18.99 -17.77
N ILE A 195 -5.06 -19.44 -17.05
CA ILE A 195 -5.04 -19.49 -15.57
C ILE A 195 -4.04 -20.54 -15.07
N ILE A 196 -4.00 -21.73 -15.67
CA ILE A 196 -3.01 -22.77 -15.33
C ILE A 196 -1.59 -22.29 -15.64
N GLY A 197 -1.40 -21.64 -16.79
CA GLY A 197 -0.11 -21.06 -17.18
C GLY A 197 0.37 -19.98 -16.20
N PHE A 198 -0.53 -19.08 -15.78
CA PHE A 198 -0.25 -18.09 -14.74
C PHE A 198 0.11 -18.77 -13.41
N GLY A 199 -0.69 -19.73 -12.96
CA GLY A 199 -0.47 -20.47 -11.72
C GLY A 199 0.86 -21.22 -11.72
N ALA A 200 1.23 -21.88 -12.82
CA ALA A 200 2.52 -22.53 -12.97
C ALA A 200 3.69 -21.52 -12.97
N CYS A 201 3.57 -20.43 -13.73
CA CYS A 201 4.58 -19.38 -13.77
C CYS A 201 4.80 -18.73 -12.39
N TRP A 202 3.71 -18.43 -11.69
CA TRP A 202 3.75 -17.82 -10.36
C TRP A 202 4.21 -18.80 -9.28
N HIS A 203 3.45 -19.86 -9.03
CA HIS A 203 3.67 -20.74 -7.88
C HIS A 203 4.89 -21.65 -8.05
N VAL A 204 5.21 -22.07 -9.29
CA VAL A 204 6.33 -22.99 -9.53
C VAL A 204 7.61 -22.24 -9.85
N PHE A 205 7.59 -21.32 -10.82
CA PHE A 205 8.84 -20.65 -11.21
C PHE A 205 9.21 -19.51 -10.25
N LEU A 206 8.30 -18.58 -10.00
CA LEU A 206 8.61 -17.38 -9.23
C LEU A 206 8.81 -17.65 -7.74
N THR A 207 7.96 -18.48 -7.10
CA THR A 207 8.16 -18.85 -5.69
C THR A 207 9.50 -19.58 -5.46
N ASN A 208 9.85 -20.51 -6.35
CA ASN A 208 11.14 -21.23 -6.23
C ASN A 208 12.33 -20.31 -6.46
N LEU A 209 12.23 -19.39 -7.41
CA LEU A 209 13.26 -18.38 -7.66
C LEU A 209 13.41 -17.43 -6.47
N MET A 210 12.31 -17.03 -5.83
CA MET A 210 12.31 -16.23 -4.61
C MET A 210 13.03 -16.95 -3.46
N ILE A 211 12.71 -18.22 -3.23
CA ILE A 211 13.38 -19.03 -2.18
C ILE A 211 14.88 -19.17 -2.47
N ALA A 212 15.25 -19.38 -3.74
CA ALA A 212 16.65 -19.49 -4.14
C ALA A 212 17.44 -18.19 -3.86
N HIS A 213 16.90 -17.04 -4.27
CA HIS A 213 17.53 -15.74 -4.00
C HIS A 213 17.61 -15.44 -2.50
N PHE A 214 16.56 -15.77 -1.75
CA PHE A 214 16.54 -15.57 -0.30
C PHE A 214 17.62 -16.39 0.41
N CYS A 215 17.84 -17.64 -0.03
CA CYS A 215 18.90 -18.48 0.52
C CYS A 215 20.29 -17.90 0.20
N GLU A 216 20.50 -17.38 -1.02
CA GLU A 216 21.76 -16.75 -1.40
C GLU A 216 22.04 -15.47 -0.60
N SER A 217 21.04 -14.60 -0.44
CA SER A 217 21.20 -13.34 0.30
C SER A 217 21.45 -13.58 1.79
N GLN A 218 20.80 -14.60 2.39
CA GLN A 218 21.10 -15.03 3.75
C GLN A 218 22.54 -15.55 3.90
N LEU A 219 23.00 -16.40 2.98
CA LEU A 219 24.37 -16.94 3.04
C LEU A 219 25.43 -15.81 2.96
N ARG A 220 25.18 -14.80 2.10
CA ARG A 220 26.05 -13.62 1.98
C ARG A 220 26.07 -12.79 3.27
N ALA A 221 24.92 -12.58 3.90
CA ALA A 221 24.80 -11.85 5.15
C ALA A 221 25.43 -12.58 6.36
N GLU A 222 25.56 -13.91 6.30
CA GLU A 222 26.35 -14.68 7.27
C GLU A 222 27.85 -14.56 7.00
N PHE A 223 28.28 -14.60 5.73
CA PHE A 223 29.69 -14.48 5.37
C PHE A 223 30.29 -13.11 5.73
N GLU A 224 29.54 -12.01 5.56
CA GLU A 224 29.99 -10.67 5.98
C GLU A 224 30.07 -10.49 7.50
N ARG A 225 29.52 -11.43 8.29
CA ARG A 225 29.59 -11.40 9.76
C ARG A 225 30.76 -12.20 10.36
N ILE A 226 31.48 -12.99 9.56
CA ILE A 226 32.67 -13.78 9.96
C ILE A 226 33.94 -13.01 9.62
#